data_AF-A0A254SPZ6-F1
#
_entry.id   AF-A0A254SPZ6-F1
#
_cell.length_a   1.000
_cell.length_b   1.000
_cell.length_c   1.000
_cell.angle_alpha   90.00
_cell.angle_beta   90.00
_cell.angle_gamma   90.00
#
_symmetry.space_group_name_H-M   'P 1'
#
loop_
_entity.id
_entity.type
_entity.pdbx_description
1 polymer ?
#
loop_
_entity_poly.entity_id
_entity_poly.type
_entity_poly.pdbx_seq_one_letter_code
_entity_poly.pdbx_strand_id
1 'polypeptide(L)'
;MNQRLILLRALAHKTGNLAQLRDAQPPKQGWISAVRRALGMTAKQLAERVGLSQPRIAKMELNENNLKISTMKKIAEGLDCDFVYGFVPKSSLQETIKRQARKKAETILSSVNTNMALEDQLVDDPHILTDMADEMIAKNIRRIWDK
;
A
#
# COMPACT_ATOMS: atom_id res chain seq x y z
N MET A 1 25.80 -1.32 11.60
CA MET A 1 24.85 -0.68 10.66
C MET A 1 23.49 -1.34 10.80
N ASN A 2 22.41 -0.58 11.02
CA ASN A 2 21.08 -1.14 11.33
C ASN A 2 20.42 -1.78 10.08
N GLN A 3 20.22 -3.10 10.09
CA GLN A 3 19.65 -3.90 8.99
C GLN A 3 18.31 -3.35 8.48
N ARG A 4 17.49 -2.78 9.37
CA ARG A 4 16.21 -2.16 9.00
C ARG A 4 16.39 -0.93 8.12
N LEU A 5 17.40 -0.09 8.37
CA LEU A 5 17.63 1.12 7.58
C LEU A 5 18.07 0.77 6.15
N ILE A 6 18.85 -0.30 6.01
CA ILE A 6 19.23 -0.84 4.69
C ILE A 6 17.97 -1.31 3.94
N LEU A 7 17.11 -2.09 4.61
CA LEU A 7 15.85 -2.57 4.04
C LEU A 7 14.93 -1.41 3.62
N LEU A 8 14.80 -0.38 4.48
CA LEU A 8 13.99 0.80 4.20
C LEU A 8 14.46 1.53 2.94
N ARG A 9 15.78 1.74 2.80
CA ARG A 9 16.35 2.38 1.62
C ARG A 9 16.16 1.55 0.36
N ALA A 10 16.42 0.24 0.43
CA ALA A 10 16.24 -0.67 -0.70
C ALA A 10 14.78 -0.72 -1.17
N LEU A 11 13.82 -0.77 -0.24
CA LEU A 11 12.40 -0.74 -0.56
C LEU A 11 11.97 0.62 -1.13
N ALA A 12 12.43 1.74 -0.54
CA ALA A 12 12.12 3.07 -1.03
C ALA A 12 12.51 3.21 -2.52
N HIS A 13 13.71 2.75 -2.88
CA HIS A 13 14.17 2.73 -4.27
C HIS A 13 13.27 1.87 -5.17
N LYS A 14 12.99 0.62 -4.79
CA LYS A 14 12.13 -0.29 -5.57
C LYS A 14 10.72 0.27 -5.77
N THR A 15 10.13 0.85 -4.72
CA THR A 15 8.77 1.40 -4.78
C THR A 15 8.67 2.73 -5.49
N GLY A 16 9.75 3.52 -5.56
CA GLY A 16 9.79 4.78 -6.29
C GLY A 16 9.49 4.60 -7.78
N ASN A 17 10.03 3.53 -8.37
CA ASN A 17 9.79 3.19 -9.78
C ASN A 17 8.33 2.76 -10.06
N LEU A 18 7.58 2.35 -9.04
CA LEU A 18 6.18 1.95 -9.18
C LEU A 18 5.21 3.13 -9.11
N ALA A 19 5.68 4.35 -8.84
CA ALA A 19 4.83 5.52 -8.74
C ALA A 19 4.02 5.77 -10.03
N GLN A 20 4.63 5.51 -11.20
CA GLN A 20 4.00 5.66 -12.51
C GLN A 20 2.77 4.75 -12.71
N LEU A 21 2.71 3.60 -12.01
CA LEU A 21 1.56 2.70 -12.08
C LEU A 21 0.31 3.27 -11.40
N ARG A 22 0.46 4.28 -10.53
CA ARG A 22 -0.69 4.96 -9.90
C ARG A 22 -1.54 5.70 -10.94
N ASP A 23 -0.89 6.27 -11.94
CA ASP A 23 -1.53 7.09 -12.97
C ASP A 23 -2.11 6.24 -14.10
N ALA A 24 -1.62 5.01 -14.25
CA ALA A 24 -2.17 4.00 -15.15
C ALA A 24 -3.46 3.38 -14.57
N GLN A 25 -4.55 4.16 -14.54
CA GLN A 25 -5.86 3.68 -14.11
C GLN A 25 -6.37 2.57 -15.06
N PRO A 26 -6.98 1.50 -14.52
CA PRO A 26 -7.57 0.46 -15.36
C PRO A 26 -8.66 1.05 -16.28
N PRO A 27 -8.81 0.52 -17.51
CA PRO A 27 -9.95 0.87 -18.36
C PRO A 27 -11.29 0.63 -17.65
N LYS A 28 -12.36 1.34 -18.07
CA LYS A 28 -13.71 1.24 -17.44
C LYS A 28 -14.23 -0.20 -17.30
N GLN A 29 -13.82 -1.09 -18.20
CA GLN A 29 -14.23 -2.50 -18.25
C GLN A 29 -13.24 -3.48 -17.60
N GLY A 30 -12.18 -2.97 -16.94
CA GLY A 30 -11.08 -3.77 -16.39
C GLY A 30 -10.02 -4.13 -17.44
N TRP A 31 -8.85 -4.54 -16.96
CA TRP A 31 -7.72 -4.98 -17.78
C TRP A 31 -8.03 -6.26 -18.55
N ILE A 32 -8.67 -7.24 -17.92
CA ILE A 32 -8.98 -8.55 -18.52
C ILE A 32 -9.83 -8.37 -19.77
N SER A 33 -10.96 -7.65 -19.65
CA SER A 33 -11.87 -7.41 -20.78
C SER A 33 -11.21 -6.54 -21.85
N ALA A 34 -10.47 -5.50 -21.44
CA ALA A 34 -9.82 -4.59 -22.38
C ALA A 34 -8.76 -5.30 -23.22
N VAL A 35 -7.84 -6.03 -22.59
CA VAL A 35 -6.77 -6.77 -23.27
C VAL A 35 -7.36 -7.88 -24.13
N ARG A 36 -8.30 -8.67 -23.59
CA ARG A 36 -8.96 -9.75 -24.36
C ARG A 36 -9.59 -9.22 -25.66
N ARG A 37 -10.31 -8.09 -25.57
CA ARG A 37 -10.95 -7.47 -26.74
C ARG A 37 -9.91 -6.89 -27.71
N ALA A 38 -8.85 -6.28 -27.22
CA ALA A 38 -7.76 -5.77 -28.05
C ALA A 38 -7.06 -6.89 -28.83
N LEU A 39 -6.93 -8.08 -28.24
CA LEU A 39 -6.41 -9.28 -28.90
C LEU A 39 -7.42 -9.97 -29.83
N GLY A 40 -8.65 -9.45 -29.97
CA GLY A 40 -9.69 -10.03 -30.83
C GLY A 40 -10.30 -11.34 -30.29
N MET A 41 -10.14 -11.63 -28.99
CA MET A 41 -10.64 -12.87 -28.40
C MET A 41 -12.07 -12.72 -27.87
N THR A 42 -12.90 -13.75 -28.06
CA THR A 42 -14.17 -13.92 -27.34
C THR A 42 -13.94 -14.40 -25.91
N ALA A 43 -14.92 -14.19 -25.02
CA ALA A 43 -14.84 -14.71 -23.65
C ALA A 43 -14.73 -16.24 -23.60
N LYS A 44 -15.31 -16.95 -24.58
CA LYS A 44 -15.20 -18.41 -24.71
C LYS A 44 -13.77 -18.84 -25.04
N GLN A 45 -13.11 -18.18 -25.98
CA GLN A 45 -11.72 -18.47 -26.35
C GLN A 45 -10.76 -18.21 -25.19
N LEU A 46 -10.94 -17.11 -24.44
CA LEU A 46 -10.14 -16.91 -23.22
C LEU A 46 -10.38 -18.03 -22.21
N ALA A 47 -11.65 -18.42 -22.01
CA ALA A 47 -12.03 -19.49 -21.09
C ALA A 47 -11.33 -20.82 -21.44
N GLU A 48 -11.33 -21.19 -22.72
CA GLU A 48 -10.63 -22.38 -23.23
C GLU A 48 -9.12 -22.30 -22.97
N ARG A 49 -8.48 -21.16 -23.29
CA ARG A 49 -7.03 -20.95 -23.06
C ARG A 49 -6.61 -21.12 -21.61
N VAL A 50 -7.46 -20.72 -20.67
CA VAL A 50 -7.17 -20.83 -19.22
C VAL A 50 -7.87 -22.02 -18.56
N GLY A 51 -8.53 -22.90 -19.30
CA GLY A 51 -9.25 -24.06 -18.75
C GLY A 51 -10.34 -23.68 -17.72
N LEU A 52 -11.13 -22.65 -18.04
CA LEU A 52 -12.29 -22.19 -17.26
C LEU A 52 -13.55 -22.19 -18.14
N SER A 53 -14.72 -21.92 -17.54
CA SER A 53 -15.96 -21.76 -18.30
C SER A 53 -16.18 -20.31 -18.73
N GLN A 54 -16.84 -20.09 -19.87
CA GLN A 54 -17.18 -18.75 -20.36
C GLN A 54 -17.96 -17.91 -19.33
N PRO A 55 -18.98 -18.43 -18.61
CA PRO A 55 -19.67 -17.65 -17.57
C PRO A 55 -18.74 -17.22 -16.43
N ARG A 56 -17.72 -18.04 -16.11
CA ARG A 56 -16.72 -17.71 -15.10
C ARG A 56 -15.83 -16.57 -15.55
N ILE A 57 -15.41 -16.53 -16.82
CA ILE A 57 -14.69 -15.39 -17.40
C ILE A 57 -15.55 -14.11 -17.36
N ALA A 58 -16.82 -14.19 -17.78
CA ALA A 58 -17.71 -13.04 -17.74
C ALA A 58 -17.87 -12.47 -16.32
N LYS A 59 -18.02 -13.34 -15.31
CA LYS A 59 -18.07 -12.92 -13.89
C LYS A 59 -16.75 -12.32 -13.41
N MET A 60 -15.61 -12.84 -13.89
CA MET A 60 -14.29 -12.30 -13.57
C MET A 60 -14.08 -10.90 -14.15
N GLU A 61 -14.48 -10.67 -15.40
CA GLU A 61 -14.40 -9.35 -16.05
C GLU A 61 -15.25 -8.30 -15.32
N LEU A 62 -16.44 -8.67 -14.85
CA LEU A 62 -17.31 -7.76 -14.08
C LEU A 62 -16.79 -7.47 -12.67
N ASN A 63 -15.95 -8.36 -12.11
CA ASN A 63 -15.53 -8.30 -10.70
C ASN A 63 -14.00 -8.42 -10.54
N GLU A 64 -13.26 -7.81 -11.47
CA GLU A 64 -11.80 -7.92 -11.61
C GLU A 64 -11.05 -7.58 -10.30
N ASN A 65 -11.48 -6.52 -9.61
CA ASN A 65 -10.83 -6.01 -8.39
C ASN A 65 -10.93 -6.96 -7.18
N ASN A 66 -11.84 -7.92 -7.22
CA ASN A 66 -12.08 -8.87 -6.13
C ASN A 66 -11.52 -10.27 -6.44
N LEU A 67 -10.72 -10.40 -7.50
CA LEU A 67 -10.07 -11.65 -7.85
C LEU A 67 -8.87 -11.92 -6.96
N LYS A 68 -8.64 -13.21 -6.68
CA LYS A 68 -7.39 -13.65 -6.04
C LYS A 68 -6.22 -13.35 -6.98
N ILE A 69 -5.07 -12.98 -6.41
CA ILE A 69 -3.82 -12.76 -7.17
C ILE A 69 -3.48 -13.97 -8.03
N SER A 70 -3.65 -15.19 -7.52
CA SER A 70 -3.41 -16.43 -8.29
C SER A 70 -4.32 -16.56 -9.51
N THR A 71 -5.58 -16.14 -9.39
CA THR A 71 -6.51 -16.09 -10.53
C THR A 71 -6.03 -15.06 -11.55
N MET A 72 -5.61 -13.88 -11.10
CA MET A 72 -5.17 -12.82 -12.01
C MET A 72 -3.93 -13.25 -12.80
N LYS A 73 -2.96 -13.90 -12.15
CA LYS A 73 -1.80 -14.50 -12.81
C LYS A 73 -2.21 -15.50 -13.89
N LYS A 74 -3.11 -16.43 -13.56
CA LYS A 74 -3.63 -17.43 -14.50
C LYS A 74 -4.34 -16.80 -15.71
N ILE A 75 -5.12 -15.73 -15.49
CA ILE A 75 -5.78 -15.01 -16.59
C ILE A 75 -4.75 -14.26 -17.46
N ALA A 76 -3.76 -13.63 -16.84
CA ALA A 76 -2.70 -12.93 -17.54
C ALA A 76 -1.89 -13.87 -18.45
N GLU A 77 -1.53 -15.06 -17.95
CA GLU A 77 -0.90 -16.13 -18.77
C GLU A 77 -1.76 -16.46 -20.00
N GLY A 78 -3.08 -16.58 -19.84
CA GLY A 78 -4.01 -16.81 -20.95
C GLY A 78 -4.08 -15.68 -21.97
N LEU A 79 -3.77 -14.45 -21.55
CA LEU A 79 -3.74 -13.23 -22.35
C LEU A 79 -2.35 -12.90 -22.88
N ASP A 80 -1.36 -13.79 -22.71
CA ASP A 80 0.05 -13.54 -23.05
C ASP A 80 0.60 -12.27 -22.36
N CYS A 81 0.24 -12.12 -21.08
CA CYS A 81 0.59 -10.99 -20.24
C CYS A 81 1.19 -11.47 -18.90
N ASP A 82 2.05 -10.64 -18.32
CA ASP A 82 2.48 -10.81 -16.93
C ASP A 82 1.60 -10.01 -15.98
N PHE A 83 1.08 -10.67 -14.94
CA PHE A 83 0.45 -9.96 -13.82
C PHE A 83 1.49 -9.57 -12.77
N VAL A 84 1.87 -8.29 -12.77
CA VAL A 84 2.75 -7.70 -11.76
C VAL A 84 1.91 -7.00 -10.69
N TYR A 85 2.18 -7.30 -9.42
CA TYR A 85 1.57 -6.60 -8.28
C TYR A 85 2.66 -5.93 -7.44
N GLY A 86 2.33 -4.77 -6.87
CA GLY A 86 3.27 -4.02 -6.05
C GLY A 86 2.57 -3.07 -5.10
N PHE A 87 3.29 -2.68 -4.05
CA PHE A 87 2.84 -1.63 -3.13
C PHE A 87 3.40 -0.29 -3.59
N VAL A 88 2.52 0.67 -3.86
CA VAL A 88 2.90 2.05 -4.20
C VAL A 88 2.64 2.95 -2.99
N PRO A 89 3.68 3.38 -2.26
CA PRO A 89 3.53 4.21 -1.06
C PRO A 89 2.81 5.53 -1.36
N LYS A 90 1.81 5.91 -0.55
CA LYS A 90 1.11 7.21 -0.69
C LYS A 90 2.06 8.40 -0.56
N SER A 91 3.09 8.26 0.26
CA SER A 91 4.23 9.17 0.48
C SER A 91 5.49 8.32 0.67
N SER A 92 6.68 8.93 0.81
CA SER A 92 7.89 8.14 1.07
C SER A 92 7.73 7.27 2.33
N LEU A 93 8.40 6.12 2.37
CA LEU A 93 8.34 5.23 3.55
C LEU A 93 8.90 5.92 4.80
N GLN A 94 9.89 6.81 4.63
CA GLN A 94 10.42 7.65 5.71
C GLN A 94 9.37 8.62 6.24
N GLU A 95 8.61 9.27 5.35
CA GLU A 95 7.54 10.18 5.75
C GLU A 95 6.41 9.45 6.47
N THR A 96 6.13 8.21 6.07
CA THR A 96 5.17 7.36 6.76
C THR A 96 5.59 7.06 8.20
N ILE A 97 6.90 6.82 8.43
CA ILE A 97 7.45 6.63 9.78
C ILE A 97 7.37 7.92 10.60
N LYS A 98 7.79 9.06 10.03
CA LYS A 98 7.77 10.37 10.72
C LYS A 98 6.36 10.75 11.16
N ARG A 99 5.39 10.63 10.26
CA ARG A 99 3.98 10.92 10.54
C ARG A 99 3.42 10.01 11.64
N GLN A 100 3.78 8.72 11.63
CA GLN A 100 3.34 7.80 12.68
C GLN A 100 3.98 8.12 14.04
N ALA A 101 5.27 8.47 14.07
CA ALA A 101 5.95 8.87 15.29
C ALA A 101 5.34 10.13 15.91
N ARG A 102 5.08 11.16 15.09
CA ARG A 102 4.37 12.37 15.52
C ARG A 102 3.00 12.06 16.10
N LYS A 103 2.20 11.26 15.39
CA LYS A 103 0.87 10.86 15.87
C LYS A 103 0.91 10.14 17.23
N LYS A 104 1.89 9.25 17.44
CA LYS A 104 2.05 8.56 18.73
C LYS A 104 2.52 9.54 19.81
N ALA A 105 3.42 10.45 19.48
CA ALA A 105 3.89 11.46 20.40
C ALA A 105 2.78 12.42 20.84
N GLU A 106 1.93 12.87 19.90
CA GLU A 106 0.72 13.66 20.19
C GLU A 106 -0.23 12.91 21.14
N THR A 107 -0.43 11.61 20.93
CA THR A 107 -1.31 10.79 21.79
C THR A 107 -0.76 10.71 23.22
N ILE A 108 0.54 10.54 23.37
CA ILE A 108 1.19 10.49 24.68
C ILE A 108 1.14 11.85 25.37
N LEU A 109 1.50 12.93 24.67
CA LEU A 109 1.45 14.28 25.21
C LEU A 109 0.03 14.70 25.60
N SER A 110 -0.98 14.36 24.78
CA SER A 110 -2.38 14.58 25.13
C SER A 110 -2.77 13.86 26.42
N SER A 111 -2.35 12.59 26.58
CA SER A 111 -2.63 11.80 27.79
C SER A 111 -1.92 12.36 29.03
N VAL A 112 -0.70 12.87 28.86
CA VAL A 112 0.06 13.53 29.91
C VAL A 112 -0.59 14.86 30.29
N ASN A 113 -0.91 15.71 29.32
CA ASN A 113 -1.60 16.99 29.54
C ASN A 113 -2.99 16.80 30.17
N THR A 114 -3.74 15.74 29.86
CA THR A 114 -5.01 15.47 30.57
C THR A 114 -4.81 15.14 32.05
N ASN A 115 -3.70 14.47 32.41
CA ASN A 115 -3.36 14.21 33.81
C ASN A 115 -2.73 15.44 34.48
N MET A 116 -1.91 16.21 33.77
CA MET A 116 -1.20 17.40 34.28
C MET A 116 -2.05 18.69 34.26
N ALA A 117 -3.17 18.73 33.54
CA ALA A 117 -4.16 19.80 33.67
C ALA A 117 -4.81 19.83 35.06
N LEU A 118 -4.70 18.73 35.83
CA LEU A 118 -5.04 18.69 37.25
C LEU A 118 -3.96 19.34 38.14
N GLU A 119 -2.78 19.63 37.60
CA GLU A 119 -1.58 20.14 38.28
C GLU A 119 -1.12 21.54 37.78
N ASP A 120 -1.93 22.21 36.94
CA ASP A 120 -1.71 23.57 36.39
C ASP A 120 -0.43 23.75 35.53
N GLN A 121 0.05 22.68 34.89
CA GLN A 121 1.21 22.71 33.99
C GLN A 121 0.87 22.11 32.62
N LEU A 122 0.74 22.97 31.61
CA LEU A 122 0.55 22.53 30.22
C LEU A 122 1.87 22.56 29.47
N VAL A 123 2.17 21.46 28.80
CA VAL A 123 3.30 21.36 27.87
C VAL A 123 2.75 21.54 26.46
N ASP A 124 2.96 22.73 25.87
CA ASP A 124 2.46 23.11 24.54
C ASP A 124 3.57 23.57 23.58
N ASP A 125 4.82 23.17 23.84
CA ASP A 125 5.96 23.48 22.97
C ASP A 125 6.04 22.49 21.78
N PRO A 126 5.92 22.98 20.52
CA PRO A 126 6.05 22.14 19.32
C PRO A 126 7.41 21.42 19.19
N HIS A 127 8.46 21.93 19.84
CA HIS A 127 9.78 21.29 19.87
C HIS A 127 9.76 19.97 20.65
N ILE A 128 9.01 19.90 21.75
CA ILE A 128 8.89 18.69 22.58
C ILE A 128 8.25 17.55 21.78
N LEU A 129 7.22 17.86 20.99
CA LEU A 129 6.58 16.87 20.11
C LEU A 129 7.57 16.31 19.08
N THR A 130 8.37 17.20 18.47
CA THR A 130 9.35 16.82 17.44
C THR A 130 10.46 15.97 18.05
N ASP A 131 11.03 16.40 19.18
CA ASP A 131 12.10 15.69 19.88
C ASP A 131 11.64 14.31 20.34
N MET A 132 10.43 14.21 20.89
CA MET A 132 9.88 12.94 21.33
C MET A 132 9.64 12.00 20.15
N ALA A 133 9.13 12.51 19.02
CA ALA A 133 8.96 11.72 17.80
C ALA A 133 10.30 11.21 17.25
N ASP A 134 11.33 12.05 17.21
CA ASP A 134 12.66 11.69 16.72
C ASP A 134 13.36 10.69 17.66
N GLU A 135 13.22 10.86 18.98
CA GLU A 135 13.72 9.90 19.97
C GLU A 135 13.05 8.54 19.81
N MET A 136 11.73 8.51 19.61
CA MET A 136 11.00 7.27 19.38
C MET A 136 11.48 6.58 18.10
N ILE A 137 11.80 7.33 17.04
CA ILE A 137 12.33 6.75 15.80
C ILE A 137 13.72 6.14 16.03
N ALA A 138 14.57 6.82 16.79
CA ALA A 138 15.95 6.42 17.03
C ALA A 138 16.05 5.22 17.99
N LYS A 139 15.33 5.27 19.11
CA LYS A 139 15.48 4.31 20.22
C LYS A 139 14.40 3.23 20.25
N ASN A 140 13.17 3.51 19.81
CA ASN A 140 12.06 2.58 20.02
C ASN A 140 11.00 2.59 18.90
N ILE A 141 11.45 2.40 17.66
CA ILE A 141 10.61 2.47 16.46
C ILE A 141 9.40 1.51 16.47
N ARG A 142 9.44 0.40 17.21
CA ARG A 142 8.28 -0.51 17.25
C ARG A 142 7.10 0.15 17.96
N ARG A 143 7.37 0.94 19.01
CA ARG A 143 6.35 1.60 19.84
C ARG A 143 5.55 2.68 19.12
N ILE A 144 6.07 3.25 18.02
CA ILE A 144 5.28 4.21 17.24
C ILE A 144 4.03 3.55 16.63
N TRP A 145 4.00 2.21 16.52
CA TRP A 145 2.88 1.45 15.95
C TRP A 145 1.94 0.85 17.01
N ASP A 146 2.28 0.94 18.29
CA ASP A 146 1.42 0.45 19.37
C ASP A 146 0.19 1.34 19.50
N LYS A 147 -0.94 0.74 19.92
CA LYS A 147 -2.18 1.48 20.19
C LYS A 147 -1.99 2.45 21.35
#